data_AF-A0A2E3WQQ7-F1
#
_entry.id   AF-A0A2E3WQQ7-F1
#
_cell.length_a   1.000
_cell.length_b   1.000
_cell.length_c   1.000
_cell.angle_alpha   90.00
_cell.angle_beta   90.00
_cell.angle_gamma   90.00
#
_symmetry.space_group_name_H-M   'P 1'
#
loop_
_entity.id
_entity.type
_entity.pdbx_description
1 polymer ?
#
loop_
_entity_poly.entity_id
_entity_poly.type
_entity_poly.pdbx_seq_one_letter_code
_entity_poly.pdbx_strand_id
1 'polypeptide(L)'
;MKKICVCLSIIFLHIAACGIPEDGEPNAVDSPIGTQPGNSFDSPQTVEVRSELIYLVDENNFLAPAIREIPSVDLRVTDLINELIADLSEAERNSSLSTAVPAGLNLDGVFQEGDEATINFNAGGLEVIEGDELAKALAQIVFTLTETGTLDAIIISIDGDVKTWPTPNGGDQQLLRRIQFMVYAPEVDSGITQ
;
A
#
# COMPACT_ATOMS: atom_id res chain seq x y z
N MET A 1 37.84 -16.40 -52.78
CA MET A 1 37.38 -16.99 -54.05
C MET A 1 36.04 -16.34 -54.41
N LYS A 2 35.92 -15.85 -55.65
CA LYS A 2 34.82 -15.01 -56.20
C LYS A 2 33.58 -15.84 -56.55
N LYS A 3 32.41 -15.20 -56.51
CA LYS A 3 31.25 -15.19 -57.45
C LYS A 3 30.03 -14.63 -56.69
N ILE A 4 29.70 -13.33 -56.71
CA ILE A 4 29.03 -12.56 -57.77
C ILE A 4 27.85 -13.32 -58.36
N CYS A 5 26.64 -12.92 -57.99
CA CYS A 5 25.44 -13.09 -58.80
C CYS A 5 24.69 -11.75 -58.82
N VAL A 6 24.75 -11.10 -59.98
CA VAL A 6 24.08 -9.86 -60.36
C VAL A 6 22.77 -10.26 -61.02
N CYS A 7 21.64 -9.72 -60.58
CA CYS A 7 20.45 -9.59 -61.43
C CYS A 7 19.91 -8.17 -61.31
N LEU A 8 20.02 -7.48 -62.44
CA LEU A 8 19.71 -6.10 -62.77
C LEU A 8 18.33 -6.07 -63.43
N SER A 9 17.43 -5.16 -63.00
CA SER A 9 16.58 -4.27 -63.84
C SER A 9 15.21 -3.93 -63.21
N ILE A 10 14.98 -2.65 -62.82
CA ILE A 10 14.25 -1.57 -63.55
C ILE A 10 12.74 -1.55 -63.17
N ILE A 11 12.31 -0.69 -62.23
CA ILE A 11 11.79 0.70 -62.35
C ILE A 11 10.30 0.80 -62.77
N PHE A 12 9.45 1.32 -61.85
CA PHE A 12 8.45 2.41 -62.04
C PHE A 12 7.77 2.70 -60.67
N LEU A 13 8.20 3.71 -59.90
CA LEU A 13 7.64 5.07 -59.82
C LEU A 13 6.12 5.11 -59.57
N HIS A 14 5.67 5.51 -58.36
CA HIS A 14 4.50 6.39 -58.09
C HIS A 14 4.64 7.05 -56.70
N ILE A 15 5.01 8.32 -56.81
CA ILE A 15 5.00 9.49 -55.93
C ILE A 15 3.85 9.53 -54.90
N ALA A 16 4.18 9.79 -53.63
CA ALA A 16 3.40 10.64 -52.72
C ALA A 16 4.32 11.12 -51.59
N ALA A 17 5.06 12.19 -51.88
CA ALA A 17 5.79 12.96 -50.89
C ALA A 17 4.79 13.79 -50.10
N CYS A 18 4.74 13.62 -48.78
CA CYS A 18 4.20 14.66 -47.90
C CYS A 18 5.41 15.45 -47.39
N GLY A 19 5.68 16.57 -48.04
CA GLY A 19 6.66 17.54 -47.56
C GLY A 19 6.09 18.27 -46.35
N ILE A 20 6.75 18.13 -45.21
CA ILE A 20 6.53 18.98 -44.05
C ILE A 20 7.43 20.21 -44.26
N PRO A 21 6.88 21.43 -44.35
CA PRO A 21 7.70 22.62 -44.55
C PRO A 21 8.51 22.91 -43.28
N GLU A 22 9.77 23.28 -43.48
CA GLU A 22 10.68 23.77 -42.45
C GLU A 22 10.14 25.07 -41.83
N ASP A 23 10.09 25.11 -40.49
CA ASP A 23 9.85 26.32 -39.72
C ASP A 23 11.02 27.30 -39.92
N GLY A 24 10.72 28.42 -40.59
CA GLY A 24 11.66 29.51 -40.82
C GLY A 24 11.71 30.49 -39.66
N GLU A 25 12.90 30.53 -39.04
CA GLU A 25 13.54 31.63 -38.31
C GLU A 25 12.94 32.17 -36.97
N PRO A 26 13.83 32.56 -36.02
CA PRO A 26 13.44 32.95 -34.67
C PRO A 26 12.94 34.39 -34.65
N ASN A 27 11.68 34.60 -34.28
CA ASN A 27 11.17 35.94 -34.03
C ASN A 27 11.67 36.46 -32.68
N ALA A 28 12.38 37.60 -32.73
CA ALA A 28 12.84 38.31 -31.55
C ALA A 28 11.65 38.81 -30.72
N VAL A 29 11.82 38.68 -29.41
CA VAL A 29 10.88 39.08 -28.36
C VAL A 29 10.68 40.59 -28.40
N ASP A 30 9.43 41.02 -28.54
CA ASP A 30 9.03 42.35 -28.07
C ASP A 30 7.64 42.22 -27.47
N SER A 31 7.59 42.03 -26.15
CA SER A 31 6.36 42.23 -25.39
C SER A 31 6.65 43.28 -24.33
N PRO A 32 5.90 44.40 -24.31
CA PRO A 32 6.07 45.41 -23.30
C PRO A 32 5.77 44.78 -21.93
N ILE A 33 6.55 45.17 -20.93
CA ILE A 33 6.25 44.98 -19.51
C ILE A 33 4.77 45.32 -19.29
N GLY A 34 3.96 44.27 -19.20
CA GLY A 34 2.57 44.30 -18.83
C GLY A 34 2.45 43.45 -17.58
N THR A 35 2.42 44.12 -16.44
CA THR A 35 2.19 43.53 -15.13
C THR A 35 0.84 42.82 -15.11
N GLN A 36 0.83 41.54 -15.46
CA GLN A 36 -0.31 40.67 -15.21
C GLN A 36 0.05 39.86 -13.96
N PRO A 37 -0.70 39.97 -12.84
CA PRO A 37 -0.61 38.94 -11.83
C PRO A 37 -1.07 37.66 -12.53
N GLY A 38 -0.11 36.79 -12.82
CA GLY A 38 -0.38 35.42 -13.18
C GLY A 38 -1.03 34.80 -11.97
N ASN A 39 -2.36 34.91 -11.89
CA ASN A 39 -3.15 34.00 -11.09
C ASN A 39 -3.00 32.64 -11.77
N SER A 40 -1.90 31.97 -11.46
CA SER A 40 -1.87 30.52 -11.40
C SER A 40 -2.94 30.16 -10.38
N PHE A 41 -4.17 29.96 -10.85
CA PHE A 41 -5.15 29.22 -10.07
C PHE A 41 -4.61 27.80 -10.04
N ASP A 42 -3.78 27.55 -9.02
CA ASP A 42 -3.60 26.23 -8.45
C ASP A 42 -5.01 25.78 -8.04
N SER A 43 -5.66 25.05 -8.93
CA SER A 43 -6.96 24.45 -8.62
C SER A 43 -6.67 23.44 -7.50
N PRO A 44 -7.33 23.53 -6.33
CA PRO A 44 -7.06 22.61 -5.25
C PRO A 44 -7.31 21.20 -5.76
N GLN A 45 -6.24 20.44 -5.97
CA GLN A 45 -6.31 19.01 -6.26
C GLN A 45 -7.02 18.40 -5.05
N THR A 46 -8.28 18.02 -5.23
CA THR A 46 -9.04 17.37 -4.17
C THR A 46 -8.44 15.97 -4.05
N VAL A 47 -7.63 15.77 -3.01
CA VAL A 47 -7.09 14.46 -2.67
C VAL A 47 -8.28 13.60 -2.24
N GLU A 48 -8.54 12.52 -2.96
CA GLU A 48 -9.57 11.57 -2.58
C GLU A 48 -9.17 10.88 -1.28
N VAL A 49 -10.10 10.84 -0.32
CA VAL A 49 -9.89 10.27 1.01
C VAL A 49 -10.87 9.12 1.20
N ARG A 50 -10.36 8.00 1.69
CA ARG A 50 -11.14 6.79 1.99
C ARG A 50 -11.19 6.56 3.49
N SER A 51 -12.34 6.14 3.99
CA SER A 51 -12.47 5.68 5.37
C SER A 51 -12.29 4.16 5.41
N GLU A 52 -11.20 3.69 5.98
CA GLU A 52 -10.87 2.27 6.10
C GLU A 52 -10.75 1.86 7.56
N LEU A 53 -10.98 0.58 7.84
CA LEU A 53 -10.81 0.03 9.18
C LEU A 53 -9.38 -0.48 9.37
N ILE A 54 -8.76 -0.05 10.46
CA ILE A 54 -7.64 -0.74 11.07
C ILE A 54 -8.10 -1.39 12.37
N TYR A 55 -7.41 -2.43 12.81
CA TYR A 55 -7.64 -3.01 14.12
C TYR A 55 -6.59 -2.53 15.10
N LEU A 56 -7.03 -2.16 16.30
CA LEU A 56 -6.21 -1.76 17.44
C LEU A 56 -6.56 -2.65 18.63
N VAL A 57 -5.87 -2.50 19.76
CA VAL A 57 -6.11 -3.32 20.98
C VAL A 57 -6.85 -2.49 22.03
N ASP A 58 -7.96 -3.01 22.54
CA ASP A 58 -8.74 -2.37 23.61
C ASP A 58 -8.22 -2.70 25.03
N GLU A 59 -8.86 -2.13 26.06
CA GLU A 59 -8.51 -2.34 27.47
C GLU A 59 -8.69 -3.80 27.94
N ASN A 60 -9.53 -4.57 27.24
CA ASN A 60 -9.80 -5.98 27.53
C ASN A 60 -8.87 -6.93 26.77
N ASN A 61 -7.90 -6.41 26.00
CA ASN A 61 -6.99 -7.13 25.12
C ASN A 61 -7.65 -7.81 23.90
N PHE A 62 -8.82 -7.32 23.48
CA PHE A 62 -9.43 -7.70 22.20
C PHE A 62 -9.10 -6.69 21.12
N LEU A 63 -9.20 -7.12 19.86
CA LEU A 63 -9.07 -6.21 18.73
C LEU A 63 -10.32 -5.34 18.61
N ALA A 64 -10.16 -4.04 18.51
CA ALA A 64 -11.24 -3.10 18.25
C ALA A 64 -11.05 -2.44 16.87
N PRO A 65 -12.10 -2.34 16.04
CA PRO A 65 -12.03 -1.63 14.77
C PRO A 65 -11.93 -0.11 15.02
N ALA A 66 -11.00 0.55 14.33
CA ALA A 66 -10.82 1.99 14.33
C ALA A 66 -10.82 2.49 12.88
N ILE A 67 -11.55 3.59 12.63
CA ILE A 67 -11.65 4.19 11.30
C ILE A 67 -10.46 5.12 11.08
N ARG A 68 -9.75 4.94 9.95
CA ARG A 68 -8.69 5.84 9.47
C ARG A 68 -9.07 6.44 8.13
N GLU A 69 -8.71 7.71 7.96
CA GLU A 69 -8.85 8.44 6.70
C GLU A 69 -7.55 8.32 5.90
N ILE A 70 -7.60 7.56 4.81
CA ILE A 70 -6.44 7.27 3.97
C ILE A 70 -6.55 8.08 2.67
N PRO A 71 -5.60 8.98 2.37
CA PRO A 71 -5.58 9.77 1.14
C PRO A 71 -5.12 8.93 -0.05
N SER A 72 -5.96 8.01 -0.52
CA SER A 72 -5.65 7.10 -1.62
C SER A 72 -6.87 6.85 -2.51
N VAL A 73 -6.68 6.93 -3.83
CA VAL A 73 -7.72 6.62 -4.83
C VAL A 73 -7.88 5.10 -4.97
N ASP A 74 -6.76 4.37 -4.90
CA ASP A 74 -6.69 2.92 -5.03
C ASP A 74 -5.99 2.37 -3.79
N LEU A 75 -6.76 1.81 -2.86
CA LEU A 75 -6.26 1.37 -1.57
C LEU A 75 -5.28 0.21 -1.76
N ARG A 76 -4.05 0.41 -1.31
CA ARG A 76 -3.00 -0.61 -1.36
C ARG A 76 -2.77 -1.21 0.02
N VAL A 77 -2.27 -2.44 0.04
CA VAL A 77 -1.80 -3.12 1.26
C VAL A 77 -0.78 -2.25 2.01
N THR A 78 0.12 -1.57 1.29
CA THR A 78 1.08 -0.61 1.86
C THR A 78 0.40 0.53 2.63
N ASP A 79 -0.74 1.03 2.16
CA ASP A 79 -1.43 2.14 2.81
C ASP A 79 -1.95 1.71 4.19
N LEU A 80 -2.56 0.52 4.28
CA LEU A 80 -3.05 -0.05 5.55
C LEU A 80 -1.92 -0.36 6.54
N ILE A 81 -0.78 -0.84 6.06
CA ILE A 81 0.39 -1.09 6.92
C ILE A 81 0.94 0.22 7.45
N ASN A 82 1.00 1.27 6.63
CA ASN A 82 1.47 2.58 7.06
C ASN A 82 0.55 3.18 8.12
N GLU A 83 -0.77 3.03 8.00
CA GLU A 83 -1.71 3.45 9.04
C GLU A 83 -1.55 2.64 10.34
N LEU A 84 -1.24 1.34 10.26
CA LEU A 84 -0.98 0.49 11.42
C LEU A 84 0.30 0.87 12.19
N ILE A 85 1.33 1.31 11.47
CA ILE A 85 2.63 1.71 12.05
C ILE A 85 2.60 3.17 12.50
N ALA A 86 1.69 3.98 11.97
CA ALA A 86 1.50 5.35 12.38
C ALA A 86 1.08 5.44 13.85
N ASP A 87 1.36 6.60 14.46
CA ASP A 87 0.91 6.87 15.82
C ASP A 87 -0.62 6.81 15.93
N LEU A 88 -1.08 6.47 17.13
CA LEU A 88 -2.49 6.61 17.49
C LEU A 88 -2.93 8.06 17.29
N SER A 89 -4.16 8.23 16.84
CA SER A 89 -4.88 9.50 16.84
C SER A 89 -5.32 9.88 18.25
N GLU A 90 -5.73 11.13 18.44
CA GLU A 90 -6.31 11.57 19.72
C GLU A 90 -7.61 10.83 20.05
N ALA A 91 -8.45 10.56 19.04
CA ALA A 91 -9.71 9.85 19.21
C ALA A 91 -9.48 8.43 19.74
N GLU A 92 -8.55 7.68 19.14
CA GLU A 92 -8.24 6.31 19.58
C GLU A 92 -7.67 6.29 21.00
N ARG A 93 -6.78 7.22 21.35
CA ARG A 93 -6.28 7.34 22.74
C ARG A 93 -7.38 7.69 23.74
N ASN A 94 -8.30 8.59 23.36
CA ASN A 94 -9.44 8.95 24.20
C ASN A 94 -10.44 7.79 24.38
N SER A 95 -10.44 6.83 23.44
CA SER A 95 -11.17 5.57 23.52
C SER A 95 -10.36 4.45 24.19
N SER A 96 -9.26 4.77 24.88
CA SER A 96 -8.36 3.82 25.53
C SER A 96 -7.82 2.71 24.61
N LEU A 97 -7.71 2.99 23.31
CA LEU A 97 -7.10 2.06 22.37
C LEU A 97 -5.57 2.14 22.47
N SER A 98 -4.94 1.00 22.20
CA SER A 98 -3.50 0.81 22.18
C SER A 98 -3.08 0.01 20.95
N THR A 99 -1.78 -0.17 20.75
CA THR A 99 -1.25 -1.02 19.69
C THR A 99 -0.26 -2.02 20.25
N ALA A 100 -0.32 -3.26 19.75
CA ALA A 100 0.68 -4.29 19.97
C ALA A 100 1.78 -4.28 18.89
N VAL A 101 1.59 -3.52 17.80
CA VAL A 101 2.61 -3.35 16.77
C VAL A 101 3.80 -2.61 17.40
N PRO A 102 5.01 -3.18 17.36
CA PRO A 102 6.15 -2.60 18.05
C PRO A 102 6.59 -1.29 17.40
N ALA A 103 6.95 -0.33 18.23
CA ALA A 103 7.56 0.92 17.77
C ALA A 103 8.83 0.60 16.95
N GLY A 104 8.94 1.20 15.76
CA GLY A 104 10.06 0.95 14.86
C GLY A 104 9.86 -0.22 13.88
N LEU A 105 8.68 -0.89 13.87
CA LEU A 105 8.31 -1.74 12.74
C LEU A 105 8.39 -0.91 11.45
N ASN A 106 9.14 -1.40 10.46
CA ASN A 106 9.39 -0.64 9.25
C ASN A 106 9.18 -1.51 8.02
N LEU A 107 8.28 -1.07 7.15
CA LEU A 107 7.94 -1.76 5.90
C LEU A 107 9.04 -1.54 4.87
N ASP A 108 9.61 -2.63 4.36
CA ASP A 108 10.56 -2.62 3.25
C ASP A 108 9.86 -2.83 1.90
N GLY A 109 8.88 -3.75 1.84
CA GLY A 109 8.16 -4.03 0.61
C GLY A 109 6.92 -4.88 0.77
N VAL A 110 6.07 -4.84 -0.25
CA VAL A 110 4.88 -5.69 -0.36
C VAL A 110 4.84 -6.31 -1.75
N PHE A 111 4.60 -7.61 -1.80
CA PHE A 111 4.28 -8.34 -3.03
C PHE A 111 2.91 -9.02 -2.86
N GLN A 112 1.95 -8.67 -3.71
CA GLN A 112 0.60 -9.24 -3.69
C GLN A 112 0.38 -10.09 -4.94
N GLU A 113 -0.13 -11.30 -4.74
CA GLU A 113 -0.55 -12.22 -5.79
C GLU A 113 -1.96 -12.74 -5.47
N GLY A 114 -2.96 -12.20 -6.16
CA GLY A 114 -4.36 -12.53 -5.89
C GLY A 114 -4.81 -12.08 -4.50
N ASP A 115 -5.29 -13.04 -3.71
CA ASP A 115 -5.79 -12.88 -2.33
C ASP A 115 -4.72 -13.13 -1.25
N GLU A 116 -3.45 -13.30 -1.65
CA GLU A 116 -2.33 -13.46 -0.74
C GLU A 116 -1.30 -12.32 -0.92
N ALA A 117 -0.77 -11.82 0.21
CA ALA A 117 0.28 -10.81 0.20
C ALA A 117 1.48 -11.23 1.06
N THR A 118 2.68 -11.11 0.49
CA THR A 118 3.94 -11.20 1.23
C THR A 118 4.37 -9.80 1.66
N ILE A 119 4.49 -9.59 2.96
CA ILE A 119 4.88 -8.33 3.59
C ILE A 119 6.31 -8.48 4.11
N ASN A 120 7.23 -7.69 3.58
CA ASN A 120 8.61 -7.66 4.04
C ASN A 120 8.82 -6.48 5.00
N PHE A 121 9.22 -6.77 6.22
CA PHE A 121 9.67 -5.76 7.17
C PHE A 121 11.19 -5.79 7.30
N ASN A 122 11.77 -4.66 7.69
CA ASN A 122 13.15 -4.60 8.15
C ASN A 122 13.30 -5.30 9.51
N ALA A 123 14.50 -5.80 9.79
CA ALA A 123 14.83 -6.37 11.08
C ALA A 123 14.69 -5.37 12.26
N GLY A 124 14.43 -5.90 13.46
CA GLY A 124 14.33 -5.14 14.71
C GLY A 124 12.91 -4.75 15.14
N GLY A 125 11.88 -5.22 14.41
CA GLY A 125 10.46 -5.01 14.73
C GLY A 125 9.81 -6.23 15.39
N LEU A 126 9.08 -7.03 14.61
CA LEU A 126 8.29 -8.16 15.12
C LEU A 126 9.14 -9.24 15.82
N GLU A 127 10.38 -9.43 15.41
CA GLU A 127 11.25 -10.49 15.97
C GLU A 127 11.85 -10.15 17.34
N VAL A 128 11.67 -8.92 17.83
CA VAL A 128 12.14 -8.51 19.17
C VAL A 128 11.06 -8.60 20.24
N ILE A 129 9.83 -8.96 19.87
CA ILE A 129 8.72 -9.21 20.78
C ILE A 129 8.34 -10.69 20.78
N GLU A 130 7.80 -11.18 21.88
CA GLU A 130 7.51 -12.60 22.08
C GLU A 130 6.17 -12.83 22.78
N GLY A 131 5.71 -14.08 22.78
CA GLY A 131 4.55 -14.53 23.54
C GLY A 131 3.24 -13.89 23.08
N ASP A 132 2.40 -13.53 24.05
CA ASP A 132 1.06 -12.97 23.80
C ASP A 132 1.11 -11.61 23.07
N GLU A 133 2.16 -10.81 23.31
CA GLU A 133 2.31 -9.52 22.63
C GLU A 133 2.62 -9.68 21.15
N LEU A 134 3.50 -10.63 20.80
CA LEU A 134 3.73 -11.00 19.41
C LEU A 134 2.45 -11.53 18.75
N ALA A 135 1.72 -12.40 19.42
CA ALA A 135 0.47 -12.95 18.89
C ALA A 135 -0.59 -11.87 18.64
N LYS A 136 -0.71 -10.87 19.53
CA LYS A 136 -1.57 -9.69 19.33
C LYS A 136 -1.10 -8.81 18.18
N ALA A 137 0.20 -8.54 18.06
CA ALA A 137 0.75 -7.75 16.94
C ALA A 137 0.44 -8.41 15.58
N LEU A 138 0.63 -9.73 15.49
CA LEU A 138 0.29 -10.51 14.30
C LEU A 138 -1.22 -10.49 14.04
N ALA A 139 -2.05 -10.63 15.08
CA ALA A 139 -3.51 -10.51 14.96
C ALA A 139 -3.91 -9.13 14.41
N GLN A 140 -3.35 -8.05 14.95
CA GLN A 140 -3.60 -6.67 14.55
C GLN A 140 -3.33 -6.47 13.04
N ILE A 141 -2.18 -6.96 12.57
CA ILE A 141 -1.78 -6.90 11.16
C ILE A 141 -2.73 -7.74 10.29
N VAL A 142 -2.93 -9.02 10.63
CA VAL A 142 -3.75 -9.95 9.84
C VAL A 142 -5.18 -9.46 9.75
N PHE A 143 -5.79 -9.04 10.86
CA PHE A 143 -7.16 -8.53 10.86
C PHE A 143 -7.29 -7.26 10.02
N THR A 144 -6.34 -6.33 10.08
CA THR A 144 -6.41 -5.11 9.27
C THR A 144 -6.31 -5.43 7.77
N LEU A 145 -5.32 -6.23 7.37
CA LEU A 145 -5.08 -6.50 5.95
C LEU A 145 -6.18 -7.33 5.29
N THR A 146 -6.80 -8.23 6.06
CA THR A 146 -7.91 -9.07 5.57
C THR A 146 -9.29 -8.42 5.71
N GLU A 147 -9.39 -7.20 6.24
CA GLU A 147 -10.68 -6.52 6.44
C GLU A 147 -11.34 -6.06 5.15
N THR A 148 -10.52 -5.63 4.21
CA THR A 148 -10.99 -5.19 2.89
C THR A 148 -11.66 -6.29 2.07
N GLY A 149 -11.47 -7.57 2.46
CA GLY A 149 -11.90 -8.73 1.70
C GLY A 149 -11.10 -8.97 0.41
N THR A 150 -10.06 -8.18 0.15
CA THR A 150 -9.15 -8.37 -1.00
C THR A 150 -8.05 -9.38 -0.70
N LEU A 151 -7.75 -9.60 0.59
CA LEU A 151 -6.77 -10.57 1.07
C LEU A 151 -7.45 -11.58 2.00
N ASP A 152 -7.15 -12.86 1.76
CA ASP A 152 -7.54 -13.99 2.60
C ASP A 152 -6.41 -14.42 3.54
N ALA A 153 -5.15 -14.16 3.15
CA ALA A 153 -3.97 -14.54 3.91
C ALA A 153 -2.79 -13.61 3.65
N ILE A 154 -1.84 -13.60 4.58
CA ILE A 154 -0.56 -12.92 4.43
C ILE A 154 0.61 -13.85 4.79
N ILE A 155 1.77 -13.53 4.24
CA ILE A 155 3.07 -14.08 4.64
C ILE A 155 3.91 -12.90 5.13
N ILE A 156 4.64 -13.08 6.23
CA ILE A 156 5.54 -12.05 6.75
C ILE A 156 6.98 -12.53 6.64
N SER A 157 7.81 -11.74 5.97
CA SER A 157 9.26 -11.91 5.90
C SER A 157 9.99 -10.78 6.63
N ILE A 158 11.20 -11.07 7.10
CA ILE A 158 12.11 -10.09 7.69
C ILE A 158 13.39 -10.10 6.86
N ASP A 159 13.81 -8.93 6.35
CA ASP A 159 14.98 -8.79 5.47
C ASP A 159 14.98 -9.77 4.28
N GLY A 160 13.79 -10.10 3.76
CA GLY A 160 13.58 -11.04 2.66
C GLY A 160 13.46 -12.52 3.07
N ASP A 161 13.73 -12.86 4.33
CA ASP A 161 13.58 -14.23 4.84
C ASP A 161 12.15 -14.47 5.35
N VAL A 162 11.40 -15.36 4.68
CA VAL A 162 10.08 -15.81 5.15
C VAL A 162 10.20 -16.45 6.53
N LYS A 163 9.44 -15.91 7.49
CA LYS A 163 9.44 -16.40 8.87
C LYS A 163 8.23 -17.30 9.13
N THR A 164 8.37 -18.13 10.15
CA THR A 164 7.28 -18.92 10.73
C THR A 164 6.90 -18.29 12.05
N TRP A 165 5.62 -18.02 12.25
CA TRP A 165 5.11 -17.27 13.39
C TRP A 165 4.19 -18.12 14.27
N PRO A 166 4.24 -17.96 15.60
CA PRO A 166 3.33 -18.66 16.49
C PRO A 166 1.92 -18.12 16.32
N THR A 167 0.95 -19.02 16.18
CA THR A 167 -0.47 -18.67 16.10
C THR A 167 -1.27 -19.36 17.22
N PRO A 168 -2.26 -18.68 17.83
CA PRO A 168 -3.05 -19.25 18.93
C PRO A 168 -3.74 -20.58 18.60
N ASN A 169 -4.28 -20.71 17.37
CA ASN A 169 -5.11 -21.86 16.98
C ASN A 169 -4.44 -22.81 15.97
N GLY A 170 -3.21 -22.52 15.53
CA GLY A 170 -2.55 -23.26 14.44
C GLY A 170 -1.11 -23.67 14.72
N GLY A 171 -0.54 -23.33 15.89
CA GLY A 171 0.90 -23.47 16.13
C GLY A 171 1.69 -22.56 15.20
N ASP A 172 2.90 -22.98 14.85
CA ASP A 172 3.81 -22.16 14.04
C ASP A 172 3.44 -22.24 12.55
N GLN A 173 3.13 -21.10 11.93
CA GLN A 173 2.63 -21.00 10.56
C GLN A 173 3.38 -19.93 9.76
N GLN A 174 3.60 -20.18 8.46
CA GLN A 174 4.10 -19.16 7.53
C GLN A 174 2.96 -18.36 6.89
N LEU A 175 1.85 -19.05 6.60
CA LEU A 175 0.65 -18.45 6.02
C LEU A 175 -0.32 -18.07 7.14
N LEU A 176 -0.49 -16.76 7.32
CA LEU A 176 -1.27 -16.18 8.39
C LEU A 176 -2.66 -15.79 7.90
N ARG A 177 -3.68 -16.28 8.60
CA ARG A 177 -5.10 -16.11 8.29
C ARG A 177 -5.85 -15.65 9.53
N ARG A 178 -6.91 -14.86 9.33
CA ARG A 178 -7.75 -14.33 10.41
C ARG A 178 -8.25 -15.41 11.38
N ILE A 179 -8.62 -16.59 10.86
CA ILE A 179 -9.13 -17.72 11.66
C ILE A 179 -8.15 -18.19 12.75
N GLN A 180 -6.84 -18.03 12.53
CA GLN A 180 -5.81 -18.46 13.46
C GLN A 180 -5.70 -17.54 14.69
N PHE A 181 -6.22 -16.31 14.59
CA PHE A 181 -6.15 -15.25 15.61
C PHE A 181 -7.51 -14.90 16.21
N MET A 182 -8.54 -15.74 16.01
CA MET A 182 -9.91 -15.48 16.48
C MET A 182 -10.05 -15.29 18.00
N VAL A 183 -9.08 -15.73 18.79
CA VAL A 183 -9.06 -15.48 20.24
C VAL A 183 -8.98 -13.98 20.57
N TYR A 184 -8.43 -13.17 19.67
CA TYR A 184 -8.34 -11.71 19.80
C TYR A 184 -9.41 -10.98 18.99
N ALA A 185 -10.36 -11.68 18.37
CA ALA A 185 -11.35 -11.04 17.52
C ALA A 185 -12.17 -9.97 18.27
N PRO A 186 -12.70 -8.96 17.58
CA PRO A 186 -13.56 -7.97 18.20
C PRO A 186 -14.72 -8.60 18.94
N GLU A 187 -14.98 -8.10 20.14
CA GLU A 187 -16.19 -8.46 20.86
C GLU A 187 -17.39 -8.02 20.02
N VAL A 188 -18.27 -8.97 19.74
CA VAL A 188 -19.58 -8.64 19.18
C VAL A 188 -20.33 -7.98 20.33
N ASP A 189 -20.47 -6.65 20.29
CA ASP A 189 -21.42 -5.95 21.14
C ASP A 189 -22.81 -6.51 20.83
N SER A 190 -23.18 -7.51 21.62
CA SER A 190 -24.50 -8.10 21.59
C SER A 190 -25.36 -7.08 22.29
N GLY A 191 -25.77 -6.03 21.56
CA GLY A 191 -26.52 -4.86 22.03
C GLY A 191 -27.88 -5.23 22.63
N ILE A 192 -27.88 -6.02 23.69
CA ILE A 192 -28.98 -6.24 24.61
C ILE A 192 -28.88 -5.07 25.57
N THR A 193 -29.34 -3.92 25.11
CA THR A 193 -29.76 -2.84 26.00
C THR A 193 -30.82 -3.43 26.94
N GLN A 194 -30.49 -3.58 28.22
CA GLN A 194 -31.43 -3.98 29.26
C GLN A 194 -32.30 -2.78 29.68
#